data_AF-A0A0D2CFC3-F1
#
_entry.id   AF-A0A0D2CFC3-F1
#
_cell.length_a   1.000
_cell.length_b   1.000
_cell.length_c   1.000
_cell.angle_alpha   90.00
_cell.angle_beta   90.00
_cell.angle_gamma   90.00
#
_symmetry.space_group_name_H-M   'P 1'
#
loop_
_entity.id
_entity.type
_entity.pdbx_description
1 polymer ?
#
loop_
_entity_poly.entity_id
_entity_poly.type
_entity_poly.pdbx_seq_one_letter_code
_entity_poly.pdbx_strand_id
1 'polypeptide(L)'
;MNAQTTRPLLRSLLSNKKYIATPTSSPRVHHLLPLRIMSSSSAPITLSSLTYLQGKALAPLLLDPTEQAKIAVIDVRDSDHVGGNIKGSTWIPLNQLDVRIPELLRTLKDKEKVVFHCMLSQQRGPRAALMYARAKRAHSSKEQKAEQSDEEVAQGAQEVCVLEGGFGQWQAQFGEDPRLTADYVPDIWL
;
A
#
# COMPACT_ATOMS: atom_id res chain seq x y z
N MET A 1 -38.80 58.22 -63.89
CA MET A 1 -37.42 58.63 -64.20
C MET A 1 -36.64 57.39 -64.61
N ASN A 2 -36.18 57.37 -65.87
CA ASN A 2 -35.11 56.60 -66.57
C ASN A 2 -34.92 55.09 -66.26
N ALA A 3 -35.11 54.12 -67.17
CA ALA A 3 -34.55 53.85 -68.53
C ALA A 3 -33.17 53.15 -68.53
N GLN A 4 -33.12 51.96 -69.18
CA GLN A 4 -32.01 51.42 -70.01
C GLN A 4 -30.73 50.98 -69.23
N THR A 5 -29.85 50.02 -69.60
CA THR A 5 -29.62 49.15 -70.76
C THR A 5 -28.33 48.32 -70.47
N THR A 6 -28.27 47.05 -70.90
CA THR A 6 -27.11 46.17 -71.28
C THR A 6 -25.84 45.94 -70.41
N ARG A 7 -25.37 44.65 -70.41
CA ARG A 7 -24.00 44.01 -70.49
C ARG A 7 -22.71 44.86 -70.25
N PRO A 8 -21.46 44.35 -70.01
CA PRO A 8 -20.89 42.97 -70.01
C PRO A 8 -19.81 42.66 -68.91
N LEU A 9 -19.13 41.51 -69.09
CA LEU A 9 -17.89 40.96 -68.49
C LEU A 9 -16.76 41.95 -68.12
N LEU A 10 -16.03 41.66 -67.02
CA LEU A 10 -14.58 41.87 -66.99
C LEU A 10 -13.83 40.90 -66.05
N ARG A 11 -12.79 40.33 -66.64
CA ARG A 11 -11.77 39.41 -66.12
C ARG A 11 -10.82 40.19 -65.20
N SER A 12 -10.37 39.60 -64.10
CA SER A 12 -9.18 40.06 -63.36
C SER A 12 -8.29 38.87 -63.00
N LEU A 13 -7.01 39.01 -63.37
CA LEU A 13 -5.90 38.07 -63.25
C LEU A 13 -4.92 38.63 -62.21
N LEU A 14 -4.73 37.94 -61.08
CA LEU A 14 -3.58 38.08 -60.16
C LEU A 14 -3.40 36.69 -59.50
N SER A 15 -2.51 35.82 -59.95
CA SER A 15 -1.05 35.76 -59.80
C SER A 15 -0.53 35.51 -58.37
N ASN A 16 0.21 34.39 -58.25
CA ASN A 16 1.22 34.02 -57.25
C ASN A 16 0.69 33.62 -55.84
N LYS A 17 1.24 32.62 -55.14
CA LYS A 17 2.56 31.97 -55.19
C LYS A 17 2.42 30.60 -54.48
N LYS A 18 2.91 29.53 -55.10
CA LYS A 18 3.04 28.21 -54.44
C LYS A 18 4.20 28.30 -53.43
N TYR A 19 3.93 28.04 -52.15
CA TYR A 19 4.98 27.74 -51.17
C TYR A 19 5.05 26.21 -50.99
N ILE A 20 6.20 25.66 -51.38
CA ILE A 20 6.60 24.27 -51.14
C ILE A 20 7.17 24.24 -49.73
N ALA A 21 6.52 23.52 -48.80
CA ALA A 21 7.06 23.24 -47.49
C ALA A 21 7.92 21.97 -47.55
N THR A 22 9.16 22.07 -47.09
CA THR A 22 10.11 20.95 -46.93
C THR A 22 9.80 20.16 -45.65
N PRO A 23 9.99 18.84 -45.62
CA PRO A 23 9.80 18.05 -44.41
C PRO A 23 11.02 18.16 -43.50
N THR A 24 10.83 18.67 -42.27
CA THR A 24 11.84 18.67 -41.22
C THR A 24 11.86 17.31 -40.52
N SER A 25 13.02 16.66 -40.53
CA SER A 25 13.29 15.39 -39.86
C SER A 25 13.40 15.63 -38.34
N SER A 26 12.59 14.94 -37.54
CA SER A 26 12.65 14.95 -36.07
C SER A 26 13.59 13.84 -35.56
N PRO A 27 14.51 14.11 -34.62
CA PRO A 27 15.41 13.08 -34.11
C PRO A 27 14.70 12.16 -33.12
N ARG A 28 14.83 10.84 -33.35
CA ARG A 28 14.41 9.79 -32.42
C ARG A 28 15.24 9.88 -31.14
N VAL A 29 14.61 10.30 -30.04
CA VAL A 29 15.20 10.23 -28.71
C VAL A 29 15.09 8.77 -28.25
N HIS A 30 16.21 8.05 -28.19
CA HIS A 30 16.26 6.74 -27.56
C HIS A 30 16.06 6.93 -26.05
N HIS A 31 14.85 6.67 -25.58
CA HIS A 31 14.56 6.59 -24.15
C HIS A 31 15.30 5.37 -23.59
N LEU A 32 16.42 5.62 -22.92
CA LEU A 32 17.10 4.65 -22.07
C LEU A 32 16.12 4.30 -20.95
N LEU A 33 15.59 3.07 -20.96
CA LEU A 33 14.88 2.55 -19.79
C LEU A 33 15.82 2.57 -18.58
N PRO A 34 15.36 3.02 -17.41
CA PRO A 34 16.18 2.94 -16.20
C PRO A 34 16.44 1.48 -15.88
N LEU A 35 17.71 1.17 -15.59
CA LEU A 35 18.13 -0.13 -15.07
C LEU A 35 17.32 -0.42 -13.79
N ARG A 36 16.44 -1.42 -13.83
CA ARG A 36 15.73 -1.95 -12.67
C ARG A 36 16.81 -2.47 -11.72
N ILE A 37 17.11 -1.73 -10.65
CA ILE A 37 17.99 -2.19 -9.58
C ILE A 37 17.33 -3.43 -8.98
N MET A 38 17.86 -4.61 -9.33
CA MET A 38 17.46 -5.85 -8.68
C MET A 38 17.90 -5.72 -7.22
N SER A 39 16.92 -5.54 -6.33
CA SER A 39 17.16 -5.55 -4.88
C SER A 39 17.75 -6.90 -4.52
N SER A 40 19.04 -6.90 -4.19
CA SER A 40 19.73 -8.09 -3.74
C SER A 40 19.15 -8.53 -2.40
N SER A 41 18.48 -9.69 -2.40
CA SER A 41 18.26 -10.48 -1.19
C SER A 41 19.62 -10.71 -0.51
N SER A 42 19.84 -10.13 0.69
CA SER A 42 21.07 -10.48 1.43
C SER A 42 20.96 -10.41 2.95
N ALA A 43 20.26 -9.42 3.54
CA ALA A 43 20.19 -9.35 5.00
C ALA A 43 19.16 -10.36 5.58
N PRO A 44 19.49 -11.10 6.66
CA PRO A 44 18.49 -11.86 7.40
C PRO A 44 17.50 -10.91 8.09
N ILE A 45 16.21 -11.27 8.10
CA ILE A 45 15.21 -10.52 8.87
C ILE A 45 15.43 -10.86 10.34
N THR A 46 15.72 -9.86 11.16
CA THR A 46 15.95 -9.95 12.62
C THR A 46 14.96 -9.07 13.36
N LEU A 47 14.93 -9.16 14.70
CA LEU A 47 14.09 -8.24 15.50
C LEU A 47 14.50 -6.77 15.32
N SER A 48 15.80 -6.50 15.17
CA SER A 48 16.33 -5.14 14.98
C SER A 48 16.03 -4.56 13.59
N SER A 49 15.69 -5.38 12.61
CA SER A 49 15.33 -4.92 11.26
C SER A 49 13.83 -4.64 11.10
N LEU A 50 13.02 -4.81 12.16
CA LEU A 50 11.58 -4.55 12.09
C LEU A 50 11.28 -3.05 12.15
N THR A 51 10.33 -2.61 11.33
CA THR A 51 9.80 -1.25 11.37
C THR A 51 8.77 -1.12 12.49
N TYR A 52 8.86 -0.04 13.27
CA TYR A 52 7.87 0.33 14.28
C TYR A 52 7.05 1.52 13.78
N LEU A 53 5.73 1.46 14.01
CA LEU A 53 4.77 2.47 13.60
C LEU A 53 4.09 3.05 14.84
N GLN A 54 4.03 4.37 14.96
CA GLN A 54 3.35 5.04 16.07
C GLN A 54 1.83 5.03 15.91
N GLY A 55 1.10 4.89 17.01
CA GLY A 55 -0.37 4.96 17.02
C GLY A 55 -0.92 6.23 16.36
N LYS A 56 -0.30 7.38 16.62
CA LYS A 56 -0.65 8.67 15.99
C LYS A 56 -0.52 8.70 14.46
N ALA A 57 0.35 7.86 13.90
CA ALA A 57 0.51 7.72 12.45
C ALA A 57 -0.46 6.70 11.87
N LEU A 58 -0.79 5.64 12.63
CA LEU A 58 -1.75 4.61 12.22
C LEU A 58 -3.20 5.11 12.29
N ALA A 59 -3.58 5.83 13.35
CA ALA A 59 -4.95 6.29 13.60
C ALA A 59 -5.61 7.01 12.42
N PRO A 60 -5.02 8.04 11.79
CA PRO A 60 -5.64 8.70 10.64
C PRO A 60 -5.82 7.76 9.44
N LEU A 61 -4.93 6.78 9.24
CA LEU A 61 -5.05 5.80 8.17
C LEU A 61 -6.21 4.82 8.41
N LEU A 62 -6.51 4.52 9.67
CA LEU A 62 -7.67 3.68 10.02
C LEU A 62 -9.00 4.43 9.95
N LEU A 63 -8.98 5.77 9.95
CA LEU A 63 -10.18 6.59 9.79
C LEU A 63 -10.54 6.84 8.32
N ASP A 64 -9.57 6.74 7.40
CA ASP A 64 -9.81 6.81 5.96
C ASP A 64 -10.17 5.41 5.43
N PRO A 65 -11.39 5.17 4.92
CA PRO A 65 -11.80 3.86 4.40
C PRO A 65 -10.89 3.32 3.28
N THR A 66 -10.32 4.20 2.46
CA THR A 66 -9.43 3.83 1.35
C THR A 66 -8.11 3.28 1.86
N GLU A 67 -7.53 3.94 2.87
CA GLU A 67 -6.29 3.52 3.50
C GLU A 67 -6.51 2.32 4.43
N GLN A 68 -7.60 2.31 5.19
CA GLN A 68 -7.99 1.20 6.05
C GLN A 68 -8.12 -0.11 5.24
N ALA A 69 -8.69 -0.06 4.04
CA ALA A 69 -8.81 -1.23 3.18
C ALA A 69 -7.45 -1.85 2.78
N LYS A 70 -6.37 -1.08 2.79
CA LYS A 70 -5.00 -1.52 2.45
C LYS A 70 -4.22 -2.05 3.65
N ILE A 71 -4.73 -1.83 4.87
CA ILE A 71 -4.06 -2.16 6.13
C ILE A 71 -4.72 -3.39 6.76
N ALA A 72 -3.92 -4.25 7.38
CA ALA A 72 -4.38 -5.27 8.31
C ALA A 72 -3.70 -5.06 9.66
N VAL A 73 -4.49 -5.06 10.74
CA VAL A 73 -3.99 -4.98 12.12
C VAL A 73 -4.19 -6.34 12.78
N ILE A 74 -3.11 -6.94 13.26
CA ILE A 74 -3.10 -8.26 13.91
C ILE A 74 -2.77 -8.09 15.38
N ASP A 75 -3.76 -8.36 16.24
CA ASP A 75 -3.61 -8.35 17.68
C ASP A 75 -3.18 -9.74 18.15
N VAL A 76 -1.97 -9.85 18.72
CA VAL A 76 -1.41 -11.12 19.21
C VAL A 76 -1.40 -11.24 20.73
N ARG A 77 -2.26 -10.47 21.43
CA ARG A 77 -2.53 -10.63 22.87
C ARG A 77 -3.20 -11.97 23.16
N ASP A 78 -3.05 -12.41 24.40
CA ASP A 78 -3.63 -13.67 24.91
C ASP A 78 -4.86 -13.31 25.76
N SER A 79 -4.87 -13.68 27.05
CA SER A 79 -5.94 -13.30 27.99
C SER A 79 -6.05 -11.79 28.21
N ASP A 80 -4.98 -11.04 27.93
CA ASP A 80 -4.92 -9.58 28.04
C ASP A 80 -5.51 -8.83 26.82
N HIS A 81 -6.23 -9.55 25.94
CA HIS A 81 -7.06 -8.95 24.90
C HIS A 81 -8.30 -8.22 25.46
N VAL A 82 -8.75 -8.60 26.66
CA VAL A 82 -9.90 -7.99 27.36
C VAL A 82 -9.62 -6.51 27.67
N GLY A 83 -10.68 -5.69 27.66
CA GLY A 83 -10.61 -4.25 27.99
C GLY A 83 -10.56 -3.32 26.78
N GLY A 84 -10.54 -3.88 25.58
CA GLY A 84 -10.64 -3.13 24.33
C GLY A 84 -9.66 -3.64 23.29
N ASN A 85 -9.94 -3.35 22.03
CA ASN A 85 -9.08 -3.70 20.90
C ASN A 85 -9.15 -2.63 19.80
N ILE A 86 -8.17 -2.62 18.90
CA ILE A 86 -8.18 -1.71 17.75
C ILE A 86 -9.33 -2.12 16.83
N LYS A 87 -10.19 -1.18 16.46
CA LYS A 87 -11.37 -1.45 15.64
C LYS A 87 -10.96 -2.05 14.30
N GLY A 88 -11.55 -3.20 13.97
CA GLY A 88 -11.25 -3.93 12.74
C GLY A 88 -9.95 -4.76 12.78
N SER A 89 -9.27 -4.82 13.93
CA SER A 89 -8.14 -5.75 14.10
C SER A 89 -8.60 -7.20 14.10
N THR A 90 -7.75 -8.10 13.63
CA THR A 90 -7.94 -9.54 13.73
C THR A 90 -7.20 -10.06 14.96
N TRP A 91 -7.94 -10.63 15.91
CA TRP A 91 -7.35 -11.21 17.11
C TRP A 91 -6.84 -12.62 16.84
N ILE A 92 -5.53 -12.82 16.99
CA ILE A 92 -4.84 -14.11 16.82
C ILE A 92 -3.77 -14.22 17.91
N PRO A 93 -4.08 -14.85 19.06
CA PRO A 93 -3.12 -15.06 20.14
C PRO A 93 -1.80 -15.64 19.64
N LEU A 94 -0.67 -15.21 20.21
CA LEU A 94 0.65 -15.58 19.71
C LEU A 94 0.86 -17.09 19.67
N ASN A 95 0.32 -17.83 20.64
CA ASN A 95 0.43 -19.30 20.70
C ASN A 95 -0.33 -20.01 19.56
N GLN A 96 -1.28 -19.35 18.90
CA GLN A 96 -2.00 -19.85 17.73
C GLN A 96 -1.40 -19.34 16.42
N LEU A 97 -0.53 -18.33 16.46
CA LEU A 97 -0.07 -17.65 15.24
C LEU A 97 0.61 -18.59 14.23
N ASP A 98 1.44 -19.53 14.70
CA ASP A 98 2.21 -20.42 13.81
C ASP A 98 1.32 -21.22 12.86
N VAL A 99 0.24 -21.79 13.38
CA VAL A 99 -0.73 -22.56 12.58
C VAL A 99 -1.61 -21.65 11.70
N ARG A 100 -1.71 -20.36 12.01
CA ARG A 100 -2.51 -19.36 11.25
C ARG A 100 -1.70 -18.66 10.17
N ILE A 101 -0.36 -18.67 10.24
CA ILE A 101 0.51 -17.99 9.25
C ILE A 101 0.19 -18.37 7.80
N PRO A 102 0.01 -19.66 7.42
CA PRO A 102 -0.31 -20.01 6.04
C PRO A 102 -1.62 -19.37 5.55
N GLU A 103 -2.63 -19.28 6.41
CA GLU A 103 -3.88 -18.60 6.09
C GLU A 103 -3.65 -17.09 5.94
N LEU A 104 -2.93 -16.48 6.88
CA LEU A 104 -2.64 -15.04 6.84
C LEU A 104 -1.89 -14.63 5.58
N LEU A 105 -0.91 -15.42 5.13
CA LEU A 105 -0.19 -15.13 3.88
C LEU A 105 -1.14 -15.08 2.68
N ARG A 106 -2.11 -16.00 2.62
CA ARG A 106 -3.09 -16.06 1.54
C ARG A 106 -4.12 -14.94 1.62
N THR A 107 -4.64 -14.65 2.81
CA THR A 107 -5.74 -13.67 2.99
C THR A 107 -5.25 -12.23 3.01
N LEU A 108 -4.02 -11.99 3.45
CA LEU A 108 -3.44 -10.65 3.53
C LEU A 108 -2.59 -10.28 2.31
N LYS A 109 -2.47 -11.14 1.29
CA LYS A 109 -1.57 -10.93 0.13
C LYS A 109 -1.76 -9.58 -0.58
N ASP A 110 -3.00 -9.08 -0.62
CA ASP A 110 -3.37 -7.85 -1.32
C ASP A 110 -3.30 -6.61 -0.41
N LYS A 111 -2.92 -6.78 0.87
CA LYS A 111 -2.73 -5.68 1.81
C LYS A 111 -1.37 -5.06 1.59
N GLU A 112 -1.31 -3.74 1.53
CA GLU A 112 -0.05 -3.00 1.44
C GLU A 112 0.72 -3.03 2.76
N LYS A 113 0.03 -3.14 3.90
CA LYS A 113 0.64 -3.08 5.23
C LYS A 113 -0.01 -4.02 6.23
N VAL A 114 0.81 -4.76 6.97
CA VAL A 114 0.39 -5.63 8.06
C VAL A 114 1.06 -5.16 9.36
N VAL A 115 0.25 -4.67 10.29
CA VAL A 115 0.67 -4.12 11.58
C VAL A 115 0.41 -5.16 12.67
N PHE A 116 1.45 -5.66 13.31
CA PHE A 116 1.32 -6.53 14.47
C PHE A 116 1.41 -5.73 15.77
N HIS A 117 0.66 -6.12 16.80
CA HIS A 117 0.81 -5.56 18.13
C HIS A 117 0.51 -6.57 19.22
N CYS A 118 0.96 -6.27 20.44
CA CYS A 118 0.44 -6.92 21.64
C CYS A 118 0.02 -5.86 22.66
N MET A 119 0.14 -6.15 23.97
CA MET A 119 -0.12 -5.15 25.00
C MET A 119 0.88 -4.00 24.97
N LEU A 120 2.18 -4.29 25.00
CA LEU A 120 3.25 -3.28 25.02
C LEU A 120 4.12 -3.27 23.77
N SER A 121 3.95 -4.27 22.89
CA SER A 121 4.80 -4.51 21.72
C SER A 121 6.31 -4.63 21.99
N GLN A 122 6.70 -5.12 23.17
CA GLN A 122 8.11 -5.35 23.53
C GLN A 122 8.59 -6.78 23.27
N GLN A 123 7.66 -7.74 23.20
CA GLN A 123 7.99 -9.17 23.04
C GLN A 123 7.09 -9.86 22.01
N ARG A 124 5.80 -10.04 22.34
CA ARG A 124 4.85 -10.80 21.50
C ARG A 124 4.64 -10.17 20.12
N GLY A 125 4.39 -8.85 20.06
CA GLY A 125 4.23 -8.10 18.80
C GLY A 125 5.43 -8.23 17.85
N PRO A 126 6.67 -7.89 18.28
CA PRO A 126 7.87 -8.04 17.45
C PRO A 126 8.14 -9.49 17.03
N ARG A 127 7.92 -10.46 17.91
CA ARG A 127 8.06 -11.89 17.57
C ARG A 127 7.06 -12.30 16.49
N ALA A 128 5.80 -11.88 16.59
CA ALA A 128 4.78 -12.17 15.59
C ALA A 128 5.12 -11.58 14.22
N ALA A 129 5.49 -10.29 14.18
CA ALA A 129 5.91 -9.62 12.95
C ALA A 129 7.10 -10.33 12.30
N LEU A 130 8.10 -10.74 13.10
CA LEU A 130 9.26 -11.48 12.61
C LEU A 130 8.88 -12.84 12.02
N MET A 131 8.02 -13.59 12.69
CA MET A 131 7.54 -14.89 12.21
C MET A 131 6.82 -14.74 10.86
N TYR A 132 5.88 -13.80 10.78
CA TYR A 132 5.15 -13.52 9.54
C TYR A 132 6.07 -13.05 8.41
N ALA A 133 6.98 -12.10 8.67
CA ALA A 133 7.90 -11.58 7.66
C ALA A 133 8.83 -12.68 7.10
N ARG A 134 9.34 -13.57 7.95
CA ARG A 134 10.15 -14.72 7.53
C ARG A 134 9.34 -15.72 6.71
N ALA A 135 8.12 -16.04 7.15
CA ALA A 135 7.23 -16.93 6.42
C ALA A 135 6.87 -16.37 5.04
N LYS A 136 6.56 -15.06 4.96
CA LYS A 136 6.30 -14.36 3.69
C LYS A 136 7.49 -14.46 2.74
N ARG A 137 8.71 -14.16 3.21
CA ARG A 137 9.93 -14.29 2.38
C ARG A 137 10.13 -15.71 1.86
N ALA A 138 9.89 -16.71 2.70
CA ALA A 138 9.99 -18.11 2.32
C ALA A 138 8.89 -18.52 1.30
N HIS A 139 7.69 -17.95 1.41
CA HIS A 139 6.57 -18.19 0.49
C HIS A 139 6.86 -17.63 -0.90
N SER A 140 7.26 -16.35 -0.99
CA SER A 140 7.58 -15.71 -2.28
C SER A 140 8.75 -16.39 -3.00
N SER A 141 9.73 -16.91 -2.26
CA SER A 141 10.86 -17.65 -2.84
C SER A 141 10.46 -19.02 -3.41
N LYS A 142 9.33 -19.59 -2.97
CA LYS A 142 8.77 -20.84 -3.52
C LYS A 142 7.91 -20.58 -4.74
N GLU A 143 7.08 -19.54 -4.71
CA GLU A 143 6.26 -19.10 -5.85
C GLU A 143 7.14 -18.73 -7.05
N GLN A 144 8.20 -17.95 -6.85
CA GLN A 144 9.16 -17.60 -7.92
C GLN A 144 9.90 -18.81 -8.53
N LYS A 145 9.98 -19.94 -7.83
CA LYS A 145 10.57 -21.18 -8.35
C LYS A 145 9.55 -22.07 -9.06
N ALA A 146 8.25 -21.89 -8.76
CA ALA A 146 7.16 -22.65 -9.35
C ALA A 146 6.57 -21.97 -10.59
N GLU A 147 6.64 -20.64 -10.67
CA GLU A 147 6.05 -19.81 -11.71
C GLU A 147 7.14 -19.20 -12.61
N GLN A 148 7.76 -20.04 -13.45
CA GLN A 148 8.35 -19.60 -14.73
C GLN A 148 7.24 -19.64 -15.79
N SER A 149 6.22 -18.78 -15.63
CA SER A 149 5.23 -18.55 -16.68
C SER A 149 4.74 -17.11 -16.59
N ASP A 150 4.79 -16.44 -17.74
CA ASP A 150 4.63 -15.00 -17.93
C ASP A 150 3.29 -14.47 -17.40
N GLU A 151 3.31 -13.85 -16.23
CA GLU A 151 2.44 -12.73 -15.83
C GLU A 151 3.00 -12.14 -14.52
N GLU A 152 3.98 -11.22 -14.62
CA GLU A 152 4.45 -10.41 -13.49
C GLU A 152 3.30 -9.49 -13.04
N VAL A 153 2.39 -9.98 -12.21
CA VAL A 153 1.63 -9.08 -11.33
C VAL A 153 2.65 -8.53 -10.35
N ALA A 154 3.02 -7.26 -10.54
CA ALA A 154 3.87 -6.53 -9.62
C ALA A 154 3.15 -6.39 -8.26
N GLN A 155 3.17 -7.44 -7.43
CA GLN A 155 2.82 -7.33 -6.03
C GLN A 155 3.80 -6.32 -5.41
N GLY A 156 3.28 -5.13 -5.09
CA GLY A 156 4.00 -4.13 -4.34
C GLY A 156 4.57 -4.74 -3.05
N ALA A 157 5.72 -4.24 -2.60
CA ALA A 157 6.35 -4.74 -1.40
C ALA A 157 5.46 -4.48 -0.18
N GLN A 158 4.68 -5.49 0.25
CA GLN A 158 3.88 -5.40 1.47
C GLN A 158 4.79 -5.09 2.66
N GLU A 159 4.45 -4.05 3.41
CA GLU A 159 5.16 -3.65 4.62
C GLU A 159 4.70 -4.49 5.82
N VAL A 160 5.63 -4.97 6.64
CA VAL A 160 5.34 -5.64 7.91
C VAL A 160 5.93 -4.78 9.02
N CYS A 161 5.09 -4.30 9.93
CA CYS A 161 5.51 -3.41 11.00
C CYS A 161 4.89 -3.80 12.35
N VAL A 162 5.44 -3.23 13.41
CA VAL A 162 4.97 -3.40 14.79
C VAL A 162 4.38 -2.08 15.28
N LEU A 163 3.19 -2.11 15.88
CA LEU A 163 2.64 -0.92 16.55
C LEU A 163 3.48 -0.60 17.80
N GLU A 164 4.17 0.52 17.78
CA GLU A 164 4.96 1.00 18.92
C GLU A 164 4.08 1.19 20.16
N GLY A 165 4.54 0.68 21.30
CA GLY A 165 3.80 0.78 22.57
C GLY A 165 2.59 -0.13 22.71
N GLY A 166 2.21 -0.85 21.65
CA GLY A 166 1.10 -1.80 21.66
C GLY A 166 -0.26 -1.19 22.01
N PHE A 167 -1.18 -2.04 22.44
CA PHE A 167 -2.52 -1.59 22.84
C PHE A 167 -2.49 -0.69 24.07
N GLY A 168 -1.52 -0.85 24.97
CA GLY A 168 -1.37 -0.02 26.17
C GLY A 168 -1.16 1.47 25.86
N GLN A 169 -0.35 1.80 24.84
CA GLN A 169 -0.23 3.19 24.38
C GLN A 169 -1.41 3.61 23.49
N TRP A 170 -1.95 2.69 22.69
CA TRP A 170 -3.11 2.98 21.85
C TRP A 170 -4.30 3.43 22.68
N GLN A 171 -4.68 2.65 23.70
CA GLN A 171 -5.84 2.95 24.53
C GLN A 171 -5.68 4.26 25.30
N ALA A 172 -4.47 4.58 25.75
CA ALA A 172 -4.20 5.84 26.45
C ALA A 172 -4.44 7.08 25.56
N GLN A 173 -4.36 6.93 24.24
CA GLN A 173 -4.56 8.02 23.28
C GLN A 173 -5.92 7.98 22.59
N PHE A 174 -6.44 6.78 22.31
CA PHE A 174 -7.59 6.56 21.42
C PHE A 174 -8.64 5.61 22.01
N GLY A 175 -8.51 5.20 23.28
CA GLY A 175 -9.39 4.20 23.91
C GLY A 175 -10.85 4.60 23.87
N GLU A 176 -11.14 5.87 24.19
CA GLU A 176 -12.50 6.42 24.20
C GLU A 176 -13.06 6.76 22.80
N ASP A 177 -12.27 6.65 21.73
CA ASP A 177 -12.76 6.92 20.36
C ASP A 177 -13.36 5.65 19.74
N PRO A 178 -14.70 5.52 19.63
CA PRO A 178 -15.35 4.31 19.11
C PRO A 178 -15.15 4.11 17.60
N ARG A 179 -14.54 5.07 16.90
CA ARG A 179 -14.15 4.93 15.49
C ARG A 179 -12.83 4.15 15.38
N LEU A 180 -12.01 4.16 16.42
CA LEU A 180 -10.66 3.61 16.46
C LEU A 180 -10.53 2.41 17.40
N THR A 181 -11.34 2.35 18.45
CA THR A 181 -11.29 1.31 19.48
C THR A 181 -12.66 0.65 19.64
N ALA A 182 -12.68 -0.68 19.65
CA ALA A 182 -13.87 -1.49 19.91
C ALA A 182 -13.78 -2.12 21.32
N ASP A 183 -14.94 -2.40 21.91
CA ASP A 183 -15.09 -3.09 23.20
C ASP A 183 -14.27 -2.48 24.35
N TYR A 184 -14.05 -1.16 24.31
CA TYR A 184 -13.28 -0.47 25.33
C TYR A 184 -14.02 -0.44 26.67
N VAL A 185 -13.32 -0.84 27.73
CA VAL A 185 -13.86 -0.84 29.10
C VAL A 185 -12.97 0.05 29.96
N PRO A 186 -13.34 1.34 30.16
CA PRO A 186 -12.52 2.30 30.90
C PRO A 186 -12.07 1.81 32.28
N ASP A 187 -12.94 1.10 32.99
CA ASP A 187 -12.68 0.60 34.35
C ASP A 187 -11.53 -0.41 34.44
N ILE A 188 -11.11 -1.01 33.32
CA ILE A 188 -9.96 -1.93 33.26
C ILE A 188 -8.62 -1.17 33.19
N TRP A 189 -8.64 0.13 32.87
CA TRP A 189 -7.45 0.95 32.59
C TRP A 189 -7.19 2.06 33.62
N LEU A 190 -7.94 2.06 34.73
CA LEU A 190 -7.81 3.01 35.85
C LEU A 190 -6.48 2.86 36.62
#